data_AF-A0A6G1RHL9-F1
#
_entry.id   AF-A0A6G1RHL9-F1
#
_cell.length_a   1.000
_cell.length_b   1.000
_cell.length_c   1.000
_cell.angle_alpha   90.00
_cell.angle_beta   90.00
_cell.angle_gamma   90.00
#
_symmetry.space_group_name_H-M   'P 1'
#
loop_
_entity.id
_entity.type
_entity.pdbx_description
1 polymer ?
#
loop_
_entity_poly.entity_id
_entity_poly.type
_entity_poly.pdbx_seq_one_letter_code
_entity_poly.pdbx_strand_id
1 'polypeptide(L)'
;VLIKRQRLPKTFVDKKKTFPSCVLEISDHEVLEWYTAKDFAVGRATTVLGRTFFIYDCDDFTRNFYRDKFGITDFQPVEINKKPPEEVPQVIPPYNGFGILEDSLQNCFSLHPKPPRKDIIKMLENDHKVLRYQMALESPNPEDRRRRFILSYFLSDDMISIYEPQVPNSGIIGGKYLGKTRVAKPGSTTENATYYEPSDLTIGSTIEGKSQPGLVTLS
;
A
#
# COMPACT_ATOMS: atom_id res chain seq x y z
N VAL A 1 -28.74 -15.53 -3.37
CA VAL A 1 -30.02 -15.59 -2.63
C VAL A 1 -29.70 -15.51 -1.15
N LEU A 2 -30.21 -14.51 -0.42
CA LEU A 2 -29.87 -14.28 1.00
C LEU A 2 -30.53 -15.30 1.94
N ILE A 3 -31.77 -15.72 1.62
CA ILE A 3 -32.59 -16.67 2.39
C ILE A 3 -33.37 -17.55 1.39
N LYS A 4 -33.39 -18.88 1.58
CA LYS A 4 -34.20 -19.80 0.77
C LYS A 4 -35.68 -19.57 1.05
N ARG A 5 -36.56 -19.75 0.06
CA ARG A 5 -38.02 -19.70 0.27
C ARG A 5 -38.43 -20.74 1.32
N GLN A 6 -38.80 -20.27 2.50
CA GLN A 6 -39.22 -21.07 3.64
C GLN A 6 -40.10 -20.24 4.57
N ARG A 7 -40.81 -20.90 5.49
CA ARG A 7 -41.57 -20.24 6.54
C ARG A 7 -40.58 -19.71 7.60
N LEU A 8 -40.79 -18.47 8.07
CA LEU A 8 -39.86 -17.81 8.98
C LEU A 8 -40.39 -17.82 10.42
N PRO A 9 -39.67 -18.43 11.38
CA PRO A 9 -40.04 -18.36 12.79
C PRO A 9 -39.74 -16.97 13.35
N LYS A 10 -40.67 -16.43 14.12
CA LYS A 10 -40.57 -15.12 14.79
C LYS A 10 -40.11 -15.29 16.24
N THR A 11 -40.74 -16.21 16.96
CA THR A 11 -40.35 -16.58 18.32
C THR A 11 -40.26 -18.09 18.46
N PHE A 12 -39.29 -18.55 19.26
CA PHE A 12 -39.11 -19.96 19.58
C PHE A 12 -39.68 -20.24 20.97
N VAL A 13 -40.12 -21.48 21.19
CA VAL A 13 -40.49 -21.94 22.53
C VAL A 13 -39.22 -22.00 23.40
N ASP A 14 -39.29 -21.51 24.64
CA ASP A 14 -38.19 -21.64 25.60
C ASP A 14 -37.80 -23.12 25.75
N LYS A 15 -36.58 -23.46 25.32
CA LYS A 15 -36.17 -24.86 25.14
C LYS A 15 -36.16 -25.63 26.47
N LYS A 16 -36.92 -26.73 26.53
CA LYS A 16 -36.49 -27.94 27.27
C LYS A 16 -35.34 -28.59 26.48
N LYS A 17 -34.32 -29.11 27.17
CA LYS A 17 -33.05 -29.66 26.64
C LYS A 17 -33.22 -30.95 25.83
N THR A 18 -34.05 -30.98 24.79
CA THR A 18 -34.43 -32.25 24.13
C THR A 18 -33.71 -32.49 22.79
N PHE A 19 -32.97 -31.52 22.23
CA PHE A 19 -32.24 -31.76 20.96
C PHE A 19 -31.05 -30.81 20.74
N PRO A 20 -29.92 -31.26 20.15
CA PRO A 20 -28.73 -30.43 19.95
C PRO A 20 -28.99 -29.27 18.96
N SER A 21 -28.52 -28.08 19.32
CA SER A 21 -28.72 -26.84 18.56
C SER A 21 -27.98 -26.78 17.21
N CYS A 22 -27.18 -27.79 16.87
CA CYS A 22 -26.41 -27.86 15.63
C CYS A 22 -27.23 -28.38 14.44
N VAL A 23 -28.44 -28.90 14.68
CA VAL A 23 -29.35 -29.31 13.60
C VAL A 23 -30.08 -28.06 13.09
N LEU A 24 -29.85 -27.71 11.83
CA LEU A 24 -30.37 -26.51 11.17
C LEU A 24 -31.83 -26.65 10.70
N GLU A 25 -32.45 -27.81 10.93
CA GLU A 25 -33.85 -28.07 10.63
C GLU A 25 -34.71 -27.68 11.83
N ILE A 26 -35.46 -26.59 11.67
CA ILE A 26 -36.39 -26.10 12.68
C ILE A 26 -37.69 -26.88 12.53
N SER A 27 -38.07 -27.64 13.55
CA SER A 27 -39.35 -28.35 13.56
C SER A 27 -40.52 -27.41 13.90
N ASP A 28 -41.72 -27.70 13.38
CA ASP A 28 -42.91 -26.87 13.63
C ASP A 28 -43.27 -26.76 15.13
N HIS A 29 -42.88 -27.76 15.93
CA HIS A 29 -43.13 -27.80 17.37
C HIS A 29 -42.20 -26.90 18.20
N GLU A 30 -41.09 -26.45 17.62
CA GLU A 30 -40.12 -25.55 18.27
C GLU A 30 -40.46 -24.07 18.10
N VAL A 31 -41.39 -23.75 17.19
CA VAL A 31 -41.75 -22.38 16.83
C VAL A 31 -43.03 -21.99 17.55
N LEU A 32 -42.95 -20.95 18.36
CA LEU A 32 -44.09 -20.40 19.10
C LEU A 32 -44.96 -19.51 18.19
N GLU A 33 -44.31 -18.61 17.44
CA GLU A 33 -44.97 -17.67 16.56
C GLU A 33 -44.25 -17.62 15.22
N TRP A 34 -45.01 -17.61 14.14
CA TRP A 34 -44.50 -17.45 12.79
C TRP A 34 -44.71 -16.02 12.33
N TYR A 35 -43.81 -15.54 11.47
CA TYR A 35 -43.97 -14.24 10.83
C TYR A 35 -45.25 -14.19 9.99
N THR A 36 -46.00 -13.12 10.15
CA THR A 36 -47.20 -12.82 9.36
C THR A 36 -47.01 -11.54 8.55
N ALA A 37 -47.88 -11.28 7.59
CA ALA A 37 -47.83 -10.04 6.81
C ALA A 37 -47.80 -8.79 7.71
N LYS A 38 -48.53 -8.77 8.83
CA LYS A 38 -48.56 -7.62 9.75
C LYS A 38 -47.19 -7.20 10.28
N ASP A 39 -46.24 -8.14 10.37
CA ASP A 39 -44.89 -7.91 10.90
C ASP A 39 -43.95 -7.24 9.88
N PHE A 40 -44.37 -7.13 8.61
CA PHE A 40 -43.59 -6.56 7.51
C PHE A 40 -44.14 -5.20 7.02
N ALA A 41 -44.77 -4.44 7.91
CA ALA A 41 -45.23 -3.09 7.59
C ALA A 41 -44.05 -2.15 7.24
N VAL A 42 -44.28 -1.26 6.26
CA VAL A 42 -43.30 -0.24 5.84
C VAL A 42 -43.03 0.73 6.98
N GLY A 43 -41.79 1.17 7.13
CA GLY A 43 -41.32 2.05 8.20
C GLY A 43 -40.96 1.32 9.49
N ARG A 44 -41.14 -0.01 9.56
CA ARG A 44 -40.79 -0.82 10.73
C ARG A 44 -39.50 -1.62 10.49
N ALA A 45 -38.71 -1.77 11.55
CA ALA A 45 -37.59 -2.69 11.59
C ALA A 45 -38.06 -4.09 11.99
N THR A 46 -37.67 -5.11 11.21
CA THR A 46 -38.05 -6.51 11.41
C THR A 46 -36.80 -7.39 11.52
N THR A 47 -36.67 -8.16 12.59
CA THR A 47 -35.49 -8.99 12.87
C THR A 47 -35.69 -10.43 12.40
N VAL A 48 -35.14 -10.76 11.23
CA VAL A 48 -35.24 -12.10 10.63
C VAL A 48 -33.92 -12.83 10.84
N LEU A 49 -33.96 -14.00 11.51
CA LEU A 49 -32.79 -14.86 11.75
C LEU A 49 -31.59 -14.12 12.37
N GLY A 50 -31.86 -13.25 13.35
CA GLY A 50 -30.85 -12.46 14.05
C GLY A 50 -30.32 -11.25 13.29
N ARG A 51 -30.84 -10.97 12.08
CA ARG A 51 -30.51 -9.76 11.30
C ARG A 51 -31.71 -8.82 11.26
N THR A 52 -31.51 -7.58 11.66
CA THR A 52 -32.56 -6.55 11.63
C THR A 52 -32.57 -5.86 10.28
N PHE A 53 -33.71 -5.91 9.60
CA PHE A 53 -33.96 -5.26 8.33
C PHE A 53 -34.92 -4.10 8.51
N PHE A 54 -34.65 -2.98 7.85
CA PHE A 54 -35.57 -1.84 7.80
C PHE A 54 -36.33 -1.87 6.46
N ILE A 55 -37.65 -2.01 6.54
CA ILE A 55 -38.52 -2.06 5.36
C ILE A 55 -38.89 -0.62 5.02
N TYR A 56 -38.25 -0.05 4.01
CA TYR A 56 -38.38 1.37 3.68
C TYR A 56 -39.40 1.67 2.58
N ASP A 57 -39.73 0.68 1.75
CA ASP A 57 -40.70 0.83 0.64
C ASP A 57 -41.30 -0.54 0.26
N CYS A 58 -42.42 -0.52 -0.46
CA CYS A 58 -43.09 -1.69 -1.04
C CYS A 58 -43.71 -1.35 -2.43
N ASP A 59 -44.22 -2.35 -3.14
CA ASP A 59 -44.91 -2.17 -4.42
C ASP A 59 -46.41 -1.83 -4.25
N ASP A 60 -47.06 -1.35 -5.32
CA ASP A 60 -48.45 -0.88 -5.28
C ASP A 60 -49.45 -1.97 -4.92
N PHE A 61 -49.21 -3.21 -5.36
CA PHE A 61 -50.06 -4.34 -4.98
C PHE A 61 -50.02 -4.55 -3.47
N THR A 62 -48.81 -4.54 -2.88
CA THR A 62 -48.64 -4.73 -1.45
C THR A 62 -49.27 -3.58 -0.65
N ARG A 63 -49.14 -2.32 -1.09
CA ARG A 63 -49.85 -1.18 -0.47
C ARG A 63 -51.36 -1.40 -0.41
N ASN A 64 -51.97 -1.81 -1.51
CA ASN A 64 -53.42 -2.06 -1.57
C ASN A 64 -53.82 -3.25 -0.69
N PHE A 65 -53.02 -4.33 -0.68
CA PHE A 65 -53.26 -5.47 0.19
C PHE A 65 -53.28 -5.08 1.67
N TYR A 66 -52.33 -4.27 2.14
CA TYR A 66 -52.30 -3.82 3.54
C TYR A 66 -53.44 -2.85 3.87
N ARG A 67 -53.86 -2.01 2.91
CA ARG A 67 -55.02 -1.12 3.05
C ARG A 67 -56.31 -1.91 3.27
N ASP A 68 -56.54 -2.93 2.44
CA ASP A 68 -57.78 -3.71 2.46
C ASP A 68 -57.83 -4.69 3.65
N LYS A 69 -56.72 -5.37 3.96
CA LYS A 69 -56.66 -6.41 5.00
C LYS A 69 -56.47 -5.87 6.41
N PHE A 70 -55.74 -4.76 6.55
CA PHE A 70 -55.28 -4.28 7.85
C PHE A 70 -55.62 -2.80 8.11
N GLY A 71 -56.21 -2.08 7.15
CA GLY A 71 -56.58 -0.67 7.31
C GLY A 71 -55.37 0.27 7.39
N ILE A 72 -54.18 -0.19 7.01
CA ILE A 72 -52.95 0.60 7.08
C ILE A 72 -52.90 1.51 5.85
N THR A 73 -52.96 2.82 6.08
CA THR A 73 -52.95 3.85 5.02
C THR A 73 -51.66 4.64 4.98
N ASP A 74 -50.88 4.65 6.06
CA ASP A 74 -49.64 5.41 6.19
C ASP A 74 -48.45 4.57 5.73
N PHE A 75 -48.08 4.72 4.46
CA PHE A 75 -46.84 4.19 3.90
C PHE A 75 -45.96 5.37 3.55
N GLN A 76 -45.09 5.80 4.47
CA GLN A 76 -44.10 6.83 4.18
C GLN A 76 -42.84 6.16 3.63
N PRO A 77 -42.53 6.30 2.33
CA PRO A 77 -41.29 5.81 1.79
C PRO A 77 -40.15 6.61 2.43
N VAL A 78 -39.22 5.91 3.09
CA VAL A 78 -38.05 6.54 3.69
C VAL A 78 -36.92 6.49 2.67
N GLU A 79 -36.47 7.66 2.21
CA GLU A 79 -35.31 7.76 1.33
C GLU A 79 -34.04 7.34 2.09
N ILE A 80 -33.53 6.13 1.81
CA ILE A 80 -32.25 5.68 2.35
C ILE A 80 -31.13 6.29 1.50
N ASN A 81 -30.64 7.45 1.91
CA ASN A 81 -29.42 8.02 1.35
C ASN A 81 -28.20 7.29 1.93
N LYS A 82 -27.73 6.24 1.24
CA LYS A 82 -26.51 5.53 1.63
C LYS A 82 -25.34 6.50 1.46
N LYS A 83 -24.76 6.96 2.57
CA LYS A 83 -23.47 7.64 2.50
C LYS A 83 -22.49 6.71 1.78
N PRO A 84 -21.74 7.20 0.78
CA PRO A 84 -20.65 6.40 0.21
C PRO A 84 -19.73 5.98 1.37
N PRO A 85 -19.21 4.75 1.36
CA PRO A 85 -18.23 4.33 2.34
C PRO A 85 -17.10 5.36 2.40
N GLU A 86 -16.73 5.80 3.60
CA GLU A 86 -15.53 6.63 3.75
C GLU A 86 -14.32 5.81 3.31
N GLU A 87 -13.59 6.31 2.32
CA GLU A 87 -12.35 5.69 1.87
C GLU A 87 -11.32 5.83 2.98
N VAL A 88 -10.95 4.73 3.63
CA VAL A 88 -9.86 4.73 4.61
C VAL A 88 -8.57 5.01 3.84
N PRO A 89 -7.85 6.11 4.12
CA PRO A 89 -6.62 6.41 3.40
C PRO A 89 -5.59 5.32 3.70
N GLN A 90 -5.05 4.73 2.65
CA GLN A 90 -3.99 3.73 2.79
C GLN A 90 -2.68 4.44 3.13
N VAL A 91 -2.19 4.23 4.36
CA VAL A 91 -0.89 4.76 4.77
C VAL A 91 0.19 3.81 4.25
N ILE A 92 1.18 4.36 3.54
CA ILE A 92 2.33 3.61 3.06
C ILE A 92 3.18 3.21 4.28
N PRO A 93 3.47 1.91 4.48
CA PRO A 93 4.29 1.48 5.61
C PRO A 93 5.75 1.93 5.44
N PRO A 94 6.51 2.02 6.55
CA PRO A 94 7.93 2.32 6.50
C PRO A 94 8.68 1.25 5.68
N TYR A 95 9.72 1.69 4.96
CA TYR A 95 10.52 0.82 4.10
C TYR A 95 11.23 -0.27 4.92
N ASN A 96 11.17 -1.52 4.44
CA ASN A 96 11.67 -2.69 5.14
C ASN A 96 13.19 -2.94 4.95
N GLY A 97 13.89 -2.11 4.18
CA GLY A 97 15.34 -2.23 3.95
C GLY A 97 15.75 -3.16 2.81
N PHE A 98 14.80 -3.83 2.14
CA PHE A 98 15.09 -4.74 1.04
C PHE A 98 14.76 -4.16 -0.33
N GLY A 99 15.70 -4.30 -1.26
CA GLY A 99 15.54 -3.84 -2.64
C GLY A 99 15.83 -2.35 -2.83
N ILE A 100 15.14 -1.76 -3.79
CA ILE A 100 15.20 -0.32 -4.08
C ILE A 100 13.88 0.28 -3.59
N LEU A 101 13.91 1.47 -2.99
CA LEU A 101 12.73 2.12 -2.41
C LEU A 101 11.56 2.20 -3.41
N GLU A 102 11.83 2.60 -4.65
CA GLU A 102 10.83 2.77 -5.70
C GLU A 102 10.19 1.45 -6.12
N ASP A 103 10.95 0.36 -6.08
CA ASP A 103 10.47 -0.99 -6.42
C ASP A 103 9.63 -1.58 -5.28
N SER A 104 10.12 -1.45 -4.05
CA SER A 104 9.40 -1.91 -2.84
C SER A 104 8.11 -1.13 -2.59
N LEU A 105 8.07 0.15 -2.99
CA LEU A 105 6.86 0.97 -2.92
C LEU A 105 5.74 0.44 -3.83
N GLN A 106 6.07 -0.17 -4.98
CA GLN A 106 5.06 -0.74 -5.89
C GLN A 106 4.28 -1.90 -5.26
N ASN A 107 4.88 -2.61 -4.30
CA ASN A 107 4.21 -3.66 -3.53
C ASN A 107 3.10 -3.10 -2.61
N CYS A 108 3.20 -1.83 -2.21
CA CYS A 108 2.18 -1.19 -1.38
C CYS A 108 0.96 -0.72 -2.20
N PHE A 109 1.11 -0.51 -3.51
CA PHE A 109 0.04 -0.01 -4.38
C PHE A 109 -0.81 -1.09 -5.04
N SER A 110 -0.26 -2.28 -5.26
CA SER A 110 -0.93 -3.36 -5.99
C SER A 110 -0.47 -4.74 -5.52
N LEU A 111 -1.39 -5.69 -5.45
CA LEU A 111 -1.09 -7.10 -5.14
C LEU A 111 -0.08 -7.72 -6.13
N HIS A 112 -0.17 -7.32 -7.40
CA HIS A 112 0.79 -7.68 -8.44
C HIS A 112 1.65 -6.44 -8.71
N PRO A 113 2.85 -6.35 -8.13
CA PRO A 113 3.70 -5.18 -8.30
C PRO A 113 4.12 -5.07 -9.77
N LYS A 114 4.05 -3.85 -10.30
CA LYS A 114 4.56 -3.53 -11.64
C LYS A 114 5.95 -2.92 -11.48
N PRO A 115 6.92 -3.25 -12.35
CA PRO A 115 8.22 -2.60 -12.32
C PRO A 115 8.08 -1.08 -12.42
N PRO A 116 8.86 -0.30 -11.66
CA PRO A 116 8.83 1.16 -11.75
C PRO A 116 9.20 1.59 -13.18
N ARG A 117 8.50 2.60 -13.69
CA ARG A 117 8.76 3.15 -15.03
C ARG A 117 10.07 3.93 -14.99
N LYS A 118 10.97 3.64 -15.93
CA LYS A 118 12.23 4.36 -16.10
C LYS A 118 12.01 5.58 -16.99
N ASP A 119 12.80 6.63 -16.77
CA ASP A 119 12.79 7.82 -17.62
C ASP A 119 13.55 7.55 -18.92
N ILE A 120 12.85 6.95 -19.88
CA ILE A 120 13.41 6.52 -21.17
C ILE A 120 14.01 7.70 -21.94
N ILE A 121 13.38 8.88 -21.88
CA ILE A 121 13.85 10.10 -22.54
C ILE A 121 15.24 10.48 -22.01
N LYS A 122 15.40 10.56 -20.69
CA LYS A 122 16.69 10.86 -20.04
C LYS A 122 17.75 9.83 -20.40
N MET A 123 17.36 8.54 -20.42
CA MET A 123 18.26 7.44 -20.75
C MET A 123 18.80 7.55 -22.18
N LEU A 124 17.95 7.91 -23.14
CA LEU A 124 18.32 8.08 -24.55
C LEU A 124 19.13 9.36 -24.80
N GLU A 125 18.67 10.50 -24.28
CA GLU A 125 19.30 11.80 -24.53
C GLU A 125 20.70 11.90 -23.90
N ASN A 126 20.89 11.24 -22.76
CA ASN A 126 22.16 11.25 -22.04
C ASN A 126 22.91 9.93 -22.15
N ASP A 127 22.55 9.10 -23.12
CA ASP A 127 23.28 7.87 -23.40
C ASP A 127 24.76 8.20 -23.68
N HIS A 128 25.66 7.39 -23.13
CA HIS A 128 27.11 7.60 -23.17
C HIS A 128 27.67 8.91 -22.59
N LYS A 129 26.86 9.80 -22.01
CA LYS A 129 27.37 11.02 -21.35
C LYS A 129 27.79 10.72 -19.92
N VAL A 130 29.10 10.82 -19.65
CA VAL A 130 29.70 10.51 -18.36
C VAL A 130 30.56 11.68 -17.87
N LEU A 131 30.26 12.20 -16.69
CA LEU A 131 31.09 13.21 -16.03
C LEU A 131 32.17 12.49 -15.24
N ARG A 132 33.44 12.85 -15.44
CA ARG A 132 34.58 12.22 -14.77
C ARG A 132 35.35 13.23 -13.95
N TYR A 133 35.62 12.88 -12.71
CA TYR A 133 36.31 13.74 -11.76
C TYR A 133 37.48 12.98 -11.13
N GLN A 134 38.57 13.68 -10.88
CA GLN A 134 39.61 13.15 -10.03
C GLN A 134 39.25 13.44 -8.58
N MET A 135 39.51 12.46 -7.72
CA MET A 135 39.21 12.56 -6.30
C MET A 135 40.42 12.17 -5.45
N ALA A 136 40.49 12.76 -4.26
CA ALA A 136 41.42 12.37 -3.21
C ALA A 136 40.64 11.99 -1.95
N LEU A 137 41.05 10.90 -1.30
CA LEU A 137 40.47 10.44 -0.05
C LEU A 137 41.01 11.27 1.11
N GLU A 138 40.12 11.89 1.87
CA GLU A 138 40.46 12.57 3.11
C GLU A 138 40.50 11.52 4.24
N SER A 139 41.71 11.06 4.54
CA SER A 139 41.99 10.06 5.57
C SER A 139 43.01 10.62 6.57
N PRO A 140 42.92 10.24 7.87
CA PRO A 140 43.98 10.52 8.83
C PRO A 140 45.30 9.86 8.44
N ASN A 141 45.27 8.78 7.66
CA ASN A 141 46.47 8.09 7.21
C ASN A 141 47.13 8.84 6.03
N PRO A 142 48.42 9.18 6.12
CA PRO A 142 49.11 9.95 5.08
C PRO A 142 49.29 9.16 3.77
N GLU A 143 49.30 7.82 3.82
CA GLU A 143 49.38 6.97 2.63
C GLU A 143 48.09 7.06 1.80
N ASP A 144 46.93 7.09 2.46
CA ASP A 144 45.64 7.20 1.79
C ASP A 144 45.44 8.56 1.11
N ARG A 145 46.01 9.63 1.65
CA ARG A 145 45.94 10.98 1.05
C ARG A 145 46.62 11.07 -0.32
N ARG A 146 47.56 10.17 -0.61
CA ARG A 146 48.26 10.12 -1.91
C ARG A 146 47.50 9.32 -2.96
N ARG A 147 46.50 8.54 -2.54
CA ARG A 147 45.68 7.71 -3.43
C ARG A 147 44.76 8.61 -4.24
N ARG A 148 44.67 8.32 -5.53
CA ARG A 148 43.85 9.06 -6.48
C ARG A 148 42.74 8.16 -6.95
N PHE A 149 41.54 8.70 -6.98
CA PHE A 149 40.35 8.00 -7.44
C PHE A 149 39.78 8.73 -8.65
N ILE A 150 39.04 8.00 -9.47
CA ILE A 150 38.28 8.54 -10.59
C ILE A 150 36.82 8.26 -10.31
N LEU A 151 36.05 9.32 -10.05
CA LEU A 151 34.59 9.24 -10.00
C LEU A 151 34.05 9.37 -11.42
N SER A 152 33.13 8.49 -11.78
CA SER A 152 32.36 8.57 -13.02
C SER A 152 30.87 8.64 -12.69
N TYR A 153 30.22 9.74 -13.06
CA TYR A 153 28.78 9.96 -12.94
C TYR A 153 28.12 9.74 -14.29
N PHE A 154 27.15 8.84 -14.36
CA PHE A 154 26.43 8.50 -15.59
C PHE A 154 25.13 9.29 -15.66
N LEU A 155 25.03 10.21 -16.63
CA LEU A 155 23.88 11.12 -16.76
C LEU A 155 22.59 10.41 -17.22
N SER A 156 22.70 9.20 -17.75
CA SER A 156 21.55 8.40 -18.21
C SER A 156 20.76 7.76 -17.08
N ASP A 157 21.39 7.38 -15.97
CA ASP A 157 20.75 6.64 -14.86
C ASP A 157 21.04 7.19 -13.45
N ASP A 158 21.77 8.30 -13.35
CA ASP A 158 22.21 8.95 -12.10
C ASP A 158 23.05 8.05 -11.20
N MET A 159 23.73 7.07 -11.78
CA MET A 159 24.61 6.19 -11.04
C MET A 159 26.02 6.75 -10.97
N ILE A 160 26.71 6.40 -9.88
CA ILE A 160 28.09 6.76 -9.63
C ILE A 160 28.91 5.48 -9.57
N SER A 161 30.10 5.51 -10.16
CA SER A 161 31.13 4.49 -9.94
C SER A 161 32.46 5.14 -9.59
N ILE A 162 33.21 4.51 -8.70
CA ILE A 162 34.53 5.01 -8.28
C ILE A 162 35.57 3.93 -8.60
N TYR A 163 36.63 4.35 -9.29
CA TYR A 163 37.72 3.48 -9.69
C TYR A 163 39.05 4.05 -9.22
N GLU A 164 39.90 3.22 -8.65
CA GLU A 164 41.26 3.54 -8.26
C GLU A 164 42.23 3.02 -9.33
N PRO A 165 42.93 3.91 -10.06
CA PRO A 165 43.97 3.51 -11.00
C PRO A 165 45.11 2.76 -10.30
N GLN A 166 45.62 1.71 -10.95
CA GLN A 166 46.79 0.99 -10.47
C GLN A 166 48.05 1.83 -10.65
N VAL A 167 48.80 2.03 -9.56
CA VAL A 167 50.07 2.77 -9.58
C VAL A 167 51.22 1.77 -9.35
N PRO A 168 52.20 1.67 -10.27
CA PRO A 168 53.33 0.76 -10.10
C PRO A 168 54.13 1.12 -8.84
N ASN A 169 54.64 0.09 -8.14
CA ASN A 169 55.42 0.22 -6.92
C ASN A 169 54.70 0.89 -5.73
N SER A 170 53.36 1.04 -5.79
CA SER A 170 52.58 1.61 -4.67
C SER A 170 52.28 0.61 -3.54
N GLY A 171 52.39 -0.70 -3.81
CA GLY A 171 51.97 -1.73 -2.86
C GLY A 171 50.46 -1.87 -2.71
N ILE A 172 49.66 -1.08 -3.43
CA ILE A 172 48.19 -1.06 -3.34
C ILE A 172 47.60 -1.67 -4.61
N ILE A 173 46.66 -2.61 -4.44
CA ILE A 173 45.89 -3.18 -5.54
C ILE A 173 44.81 -2.17 -5.92
N GLY A 174 45.03 -1.42 -7.01
CA GLY A 174 43.99 -0.59 -7.61
C GLY A 174 42.85 -1.43 -8.20
N GLY A 175 41.72 -0.78 -8.49
CA GLY A 175 40.54 -1.48 -8.99
C GLY A 175 39.24 -0.70 -8.76
N LYS A 176 38.12 -1.42 -8.84
CA LYS A 176 36.80 -0.85 -8.56
C LYS A 176 36.67 -0.62 -7.04
N TYR A 177 36.62 0.64 -6.65
CA TYR A 177 36.41 1.05 -5.26
C TYR A 177 34.90 1.08 -4.92
N LEU A 178 34.08 1.62 -5.84
CA LEU A 178 32.62 1.61 -5.73
C LEU A 178 32.00 1.10 -7.04
N GLY A 179 31.17 0.07 -6.92
CA GLY A 179 30.33 -0.41 -8.02
C GLY A 179 29.36 0.65 -8.51
N LYS A 180 28.93 0.54 -9.78
CA LYS A 180 27.94 1.45 -10.35
C LYS A 180 26.64 1.36 -9.52
N THR A 181 26.35 2.38 -8.74
CA THR A 181 25.19 2.43 -7.83
C THR A 181 24.75 3.87 -7.62
N ARG A 182 23.51 4.08 -7.15
CA ARG A 182 23.05 5.39 -6.69
C ARG A 182 23.56 5.64 -5.28
N VAL A 183 24.21 6.79 -5.06
CA VAL A 183 24.77 7.17 -3.77
C VAL A 183 23.83 8.17 -3.10
N ALA A 184 23.36 7.83 -1.91
CA ALA A 184 22.47 8.69 -1.13
C ALA A 184 23.27 9.73 -0.35
N LYS A 185 22.77 10.97 -0.28
CA LYS A 185 23.37 12.08 0.48
C LYS A 185 23.38 11.80 1.99
N PRO A 186 24.30 12.43 2.75
CA PRO A 186 24.25 12.38 4.21
C PRO A 186 22.92 12.99 4.69
N GLY A 187 22.29 12.34 5.67
CA GLY A 187 20.95 12.73 6.16
C GLY A 187 19.77 12.12 5.40
N SER A 188 20.02 11.34 4.34
CA SER A 188 18.96 10.55 3.68
C SER A 188 18.43 9.44 4.60
N THR A 189 17.14 9.52 4.92
CA THR A 189 16.40 8.45 5.60
C THR A 189 15.97 7.37 4.61
N THR A 190 15.61 6.20 5.13
CA THR A 190 15.05 5.08 4.34
C THR A 190 13.75 5.45 3.63
N GLU A 191 13.01 6.43 4.16
CA GLU A 191 11.74 6.89 3.61
C GLU A 191 11.91 8.02 2.60
N ASN A 192 12.90 8.90 2.79
CA ASN A 192 13.19 10.03 1.91
C ASN A 192 14.65 9.99 1.43
N ALA A 193 14.94 9.02 0.56
CA ALA A 193 16.26 8.89 -0.03
C ALA A 193 16.54 10.02 -1.03
N THR A 194 17.42 10.95 -0.68
CA THR A 194 17.93 11.97 -1.61
C THR A 194 19.28 11.51 -2.15
N TYR A 195 19.44 11.45 -3.46
CA TYR A 195 20.67 11.01 -4.14
C TYR A 195 21.50 12.21 -4.62
N TYR A 196 22.81 12.01 -4.82
CA TYR A 196 23.67 13.04 -5.42
C TYR A 196 23.29 13.32 -6.87
N GLU A 197 23.24 14.59 -7.23
CA GLU A 197 22.98 15.09 -8.59
C GLU A 197 24.23 15.76 -9.17
N PRO A 198 24.28 16.01 -10.50
CA PRO A 198 25.43 16.67 -11.12
C PRO A 198 25.74 18.05 -10.53
N SER A 199 24.72 18.76 -10.02
CA SER A 199 24.88 20.06 -9.36
C SER A 199 25.62 19.99 -8.03
N ASP A 200 25.63 18.84 -7.35
CA ASP A 200 26.38 18.64 -6.11
C ASP A 200 27.86 18.33 -6.37
N LEU A 201 28.18 17.91 -7.60
CA LEU A 201 29.51 17.44 -8.02
C LEU A 201 30.36 18.58 -8.60
N THR A 202 30.54 19.64 -7.81
CA THR A 202 31.44 20.76 -8.15
C THR A 202 32.85 20.53 -7.60
N ILE A 203 33.85 21.15 -8.23
CA ILE A 203 35.25 21.09 -7.77
C ILE A 203 35.33 21.68 -6.36
N GLY A 204 36.00 20.96 -5.45
CA GLY A 204 36.09 21.29 -4.03
C GLY A 204 34.95 20.73 -3.17
N SER A 205 33.89 20.17 -3.78
CA SER A 205 32.83 19.49 -3.02
C SER A 205 33.30 18.16 -2.45
N THR A 206 32.71 17.78 -1.32
CA THR A 206 32.97 16.53 -0.64
C THR A 206 31.80 15.57 -0.78
N ILE A 207 32.10 14.31 -1.06
CA ILE A 207 31.10 13.24 -1.18
C ILE A 207 31.28 12.27 -0.02
N GLU A 208 30.18 12.02 0.69
CA GLU A 208 30.08 10.99 1.73
C GLU A 208 29.30 9.78 1.21
N GLY A 209 29.89 8.60 1.32
CA GLY A 209 29.25 7.33 0.98
C GLY A 209 28.92 6.49 2.22
N LYS A 210 27.73 5.90 2.29
CA LYS A 210 27.29 5.05 3.43
C LYS A 210 28.15 3.80 3.68
N SER A 211 28.92 3.33 2.69
CA SER A 211 29.63 2.04 2.78
C SER A 211 31.10 2.12 3.25
N GLN A 212 31.74 3.29 3.22
CA GLN A 212 33.05 3.53 3.85
C GLN A 212 33.10 4.98 4.34
N PRO A 213 33.41 5.24 5.63
CA PRO A 213 33.50 6.59 6.18
C PRO A 213 34.78 7.25 5.67
N GLY A 214 34.71 7.81 4.48
CA GLY A 214 35.77 8.59 3.87
C GLY A 214 35.15 9.79 3.17
N LEU A 215 35.52 10.99 3.60
CA LEU A 215 35.23 12.21 2.88
C LEU A 215 36.10 12.19 1.62
N VAL A 216 35.50 12.29 0.44
CA VAL A 216 36.28 12.34 -0.80
C VAL A 216 36.07 13.69 -1.46
N THR A 217 37.16 14.43 -1.64
CA THR A 217 37.12 15.78 -2.23
C THR A 217 37.36 15.70 -3.72
N LEU A 218 36.51 16.39 -4.49
CA LEU A 218 36.64 16.52 -5.94
C LEU A 218 37.68 17.58 -6.28
N SER A 219 38.65 17.25 -7.15
CA SER A 219 39.72 18.14 -7.61
C SER A 219 39.70 18.33 -9.12
#